data_AF-A0A143XMF6-F1
#
_entry.id   AF-A0A143XMF6-F1
#
_cell.length_a   1.000
_cell.length_b   1.000
_cell.length_c   1.000
_cell.angle_alpha   90.00
_cell.angle_beta   90.00
_cell.angle_gamma   90.00
#
_symmetry.space_group_name_H-M   'P 1'
#
loop_
_entity.id
_entity.type
_entity.pdbx_description
1 polymer ?
#
loop_
_entity_poly.entity_id
_entity_poly.type
_entity_poly.pdbx_seq_one_letter_code
_entity_poly.pdbx_strand_id
1 'polypeptide(L)' 'MRPTKYVEKRSDLTLLKETFELTGATCHRTRLKCGCEVRQGADNNRDGVLVVKYDTVVLEIIRCKGCAKKRP' A
#
# COMPACT_ATOMS: atom_id res chain seq x y z
N MET A 1 8.25 -12.09 -4.58
CA MET A 1 7.34 -11.27 -3.74
C MET A 1 7.41 -9.83 -4.24
N ARG A 2 6.28 -9.17 -4.46
CA ARG A 2 6.25 -7.74 -4.77
C ARG A 2 6.59 -6.96 -3.50
N PRO A 3 7.40 -5.90 -3.56
CA PRO A 3 7.71 -5.13 -2.37
C PRO A 3 6.44 -4.43 -1.86
N THR A 4 6.20 -4.52 -0.56
CA THR A 4 5.07 -3.88 0.11
C THR A 4 5.59 -2.82 1.08
N LYS A 5 5.06 -1.60 0.98
CA LYS A 5 5.30 -0.50 1.92
C LYS A 5 4.05 -0.30 2.78
N TYR A 6 4.22 -0.22 4.09
CA TYR A 6 3.12 0.06 5.01
C TYR A 6 3.13 1.53 5.41
N VAL A 7 1.94 2.14 5.47
CA VAL A 7 1.74 3.50 5.97
C VAL A 7 0.67 3.54 7.04
N GLU A 8 0.74 4.53 7.92
CA GLU A 8 -0.23 4.69 9.00
C GLU A 8 -1.46 5.48 8.54
N LYS A 9 -1.23 6.61 7.86
CA LYS A 9 -2.28 7.58 7.55
C LYS A 9 -2.74 7.46 6.10
N ARG A 10 -3.98 7.88 5.85
CA ARG A 10 -4.54 7.98 4.50
C ARG A 10 -3.89 9.10 3.68
N SER A 11 -3.45 10.17 4.35
CA SER A 11 -2.66 11.25 3.75
C SER A 11 -1.38 10.74 3.12
N ASP A 12 -0.70 9.80 3.78
CA ASP A 12 0.55 9.21 3.28
C ASP A 12 0.33 8.45 1.98
N LEU A 13 -0.80 7.75 1.84
CA LEU A 13 -1.16 7.10 0.57
C LEU A 13 -1.36 8.13 -0.55
N THR A 14 -1.95 9.29 -0.25
CA THR A 14 -2.18 10.34 -1.25
C THR A 14 -0.84 10.98 -1.66
N LEU A 15 -0.03 11.38 -0.68
CA LEU A 15 1.30 11.94 -0.92
C LEU A 15 2.19 11.00 -1.74
N LEU A 16 2.23 9.72 -1.37
CA LEU A 16 3.03 8.74 -2.10
C LEU A 16 2.48 8.49 -3.51
N LYS A 17 1.16 8.43 -3.69
CA LYS A 17 0.53 8.33 -5.00
C LYS A 17 0.98 9.48 -5.91
N GLU A 18 0.83 10.71 -5.45
CA GLU A 18 1.21 11.91 -6.20
C GLU A 18 2.71 11.92 -6.52
N THR A 19 3.55 11.55 -5.53
CA THR A 19 5.01 11.46 -5.72
C THR A 19 5.37 10.45 -6.81
N PHE A 20 4.77 9.25 -6.78
CA PHE A 20 5.03 8.22 -7.79
C PHE A 20 4.48 8.60 -9.17
N GLU A 21 3.32 9.25 -9.24
CA GLU A 21 2.76 9.80 -10.47
C GLU A 21 3.68 10.86 -11.10
N LEU A 22 4.27 11.75 -10.29
CA LEU A 22 5.28 12.72 -10.74
C LEU A 22 6.54 12.06 -11.29
N THR A 23 6.90 10.86 -10.82
CA THR A 23 8.03 10.06 -11.35
C THR A 23 7.68 9.25 -12.60
N GLY A 24 6.48 9.42 -13.16
CA GLY A 24 6.02 8.74 -14.36
C GLY A 24 5.50 7.32 -14.11
N ALA A 25 5.17 6.95 -12.87
CA ALA A 25 4.49 5.69 -12.57
C ALA A 25 2.98 5.86 -12.59
N THR A 26 2.25 4.84 -13.05
CA THR A 26 0.79 4.82 -12.96
C THR A 26 0.37 4.29 -11.60
N CYS A 27 -0.44 5.05 -10.86
CA CYS A 27 -0.85 4.66 -9.51
C CYS A 27 -2.36 4.45 -9.41
N HIS A 28 -2.77 3.29 -8.88
CA HIS A 28 -4.19 2.95 -8.71
C HIS A 28 -4.55 2.83 -7.23
N ARG A 29 -5.59 3.56 -6.80
CA ARG A 29 -6.19 3.37 -5.48
C ARG A 29 -7.01 2.09 -5.49
N THR A 30 -6.70 1.16 -4.60
CA THR A 30 -7.40 -0.12 -4.53
C THR A 30 -7.37 -0.69 -3.11
N ARG A 31 -8.11 -1.78 -2.88
CA ARG A 31 -8.05 -2.56 -1.66
C ARG A 31 -7.03 -3.67 -1.82
N LEU A 32 -6.03 -3.69 -0.94
CA LEU A 32 -4.95 -4.67 -0.94
C LEU A 32 -5.03 -5.54 0.31
N LYS A 33 -4.68 -6.82 0.17
CA LYS A 33 -4.68 -7.77 1.27
C LYS A 33 -3.41 -7.57 2.10
N CYS A 34 -3.59 -7.18 3.36
CA CYS A 34 -2.48 -7.05 4.30
C CYS A 34 -2.06 -8.44 4.81
N GLY A 35 -0.76 -8.62 5.06
CA GLY A 35 -0.21 -9.89 5.57
C GLY A 35 -0.19 -10.00 7.11
N CYS A 36 -0.79 -9.06 7.84
CA CYS A 36 -0.83 -9.16 9.30
C CYS A 36 -1.83 -10.20 9.79
N GLU A 37 -1.68 -10.63 11.04
CA GLU A 37 -2.64 -11.50 11.71
C GLU A 37 -4.06 -10.96 11.53
N VAL A 38 -4.91 -11.85 10.99
CA VAL A 38 -6.32 -11.58 10.77
C VAL A 38 -6.98 -11.64 12.14
N ARG A 39 -7.64 -10.55 12.56
CA ARG A 39 -8.51 -10.61 13.75
C ARG A 39 -9.66 -11.56 13.41
N GLN A 40 -9.98 -12.50 14.30
CA GLN A 40 -11.06 -13.45 14.09
C GLN A 40 -12.32 -12.72 13.59
N GLY A 41 -12.82 -13.13 12.42
CA GLY A 41 -14.04 -12.58 11.81
C GLY A 41 -13.90 -11.33 10.94
N ALA A 42 -12.69 -10.77 10.72
CA ALA A 42 -12.51 -9.58 9.90
C ALA A 42 -11.59 -9.83 8.69
N ASP A 43 -12.00 -9.42 7.49
CA ASP A 43 -11.11 -9.44 6.32
C ASP A 43 -9.93 -8.47 6.49
N ASN A 44 -8.76 -8.86 6.00
CA ASN A 44 -7.53 -8.08 6.11
C ASN A 44 -7.26 -7.21 4.88
N ASN A 45 -8.28 -6.99 4.06
CA ASN A 45 -8.25 -6.00 3.01
C ASN A 45 -8.13 -4.59 3.62
N ARG A 46 -7.22 -3.79 3.08
CA ARG A 46 -6.89 -2.43 3.53
C ARG A 46 -6.85 -1.49 2.34
N ASP A 47 -7.06 -0.20 2.60
CA ASP A 47 -6.85 0.83 1.60
C ASP A 47 -5.38 0.84 1.19
N GLY A 48 -5.11 0.91 -0.11
CA GLY A 48 -3.77 0.93 -0.63
C GLY A 48 -3.65 1.63 -1.98
N VAL A 49 -2.41 1.67 -2.45
CA VAL A 49 -2.02 2.17 -3.77
C VAL A 49 -1.18 1.10 -4.44
N LEU A 50 -1.59 0.72 -5.65
CA LEU A 50 -0.83 -0.13 -6.54
C LEU A 50 -0.01 0.79 -7.46
N VAL A 51 1.31 0.70 -7.39
CA VAL A 51 2.22 1.47 -8.26
C VAL A 51 2.64 0.57 -9.41
N VAL A 52 2.35 1.00 -10.63
CA VAL A 52 2.62 0.29 -11.88
C VAL A 52 3.61 1.10 -12.69
N LYS A 53 4.66 0.46 -13.20
CA LYS A 53 5.63 1.07 -14.10
C LYS A 53 6.04 0.05 -15.15
N TYR A 54 6.12 0.46 -16.42
CA TYR A 54 6.44 -0.43 -17.55
C TYR A 54 5.55 -1.70 -17.57
N ASP A 55 4.23 -1.51 -17.36
CA ASP A 55 3.22 -2.59 -17.29
C ASP A 55 3.42 -3.64 -16.19
N THR A 56 4.31 -3.36 -15.22
CA THR A 56 4.55 -4.23 -14.07
C THR A 56 4.21 -3.55 -12.76
N VAL A 57 3.68 -4.32 -11.80
CA VAL A 57 3.44 -3.82 -10.44
C VAL A 57 4.77 -3.76 -9.71
N VAL A 58 5.28 -2.55 -9.50
CA VAL A 58 6.59 -2.30 -8.89
C VAL A 58 6.52 -2.15 -7.37
N LEU A 59 5.39 -1.68 -6.83
CA LEU A 59 5.23 -1.46 -5.38
C LEU A 59 3.76 -1.52 -4.98
N GLU A 60 3.50 -2.16 -3.84
CA GLU A 60 2.22 -2.13 -3.14
C GLU A 60 2.33 -1.26 -1.90
N ILE A 61 1.50 -0.24 -1.77
CA ILE A 61 1.46 0.60 -0.57
C ILE A 61 0.17 0.31 0.18
N ILE A 62 0.27 -0.17 1.42
CA ILE A 62 -0.88 -0.62 2.20
C ILE A 62 -1.01 0.25 3.46
N ARG A 63 -2.21 0.80 3.70
CA ARG A 63 -2.50 1.50 4.95
C ARG A 63 -2.83 0.49 6.06
N CYS A 64 -1.85 0.21 6.91
CA CYS A 64 -2.03 -0.61 8.09
C CYS A 64 -1.21 -0.06 9.25
N LYS A 65 -1.89 0.53 10.25
CA LYS A 65 -1.23 1.10 11.43
C LYS A 65 -0.37 0.08 12.17
N GLY A 66 -0.85 -1.15 12.30
CA GLY A 66 -0.12 -2.24 12.95
C GLY A 66 1.17 -2.59 12.21
N CYS A 67 1.10 -2.80 10.89
CA CYS A 67 2.30 -3.14 10.10
C CYS A 67 3.26 -1.95 9.94
N ALA A 68 2.75 -0.73 9.89
CA ALA A 68 3.57 0.48 9.83
C ALA A 68 4.42 0.64 11.09
N LYS A 69 3.87 0.29 12.27
CA LYS A 69 4.58 0.37 13.56
C LYS A 69 5.47 -0.84 13.87
N LYS A 70 5.26 -1.98 13.21
CA LYS A 70 6.03 -3.23 13.41
C LYS A 70 7.37 -3.25 12.67
N ARG A 71 7.69 -2.26 11.84
CA ARG A 71 9.02 -2.18 11.23
C ARG A 71 10.02 -1.66 12.27
N PRO A 72 11.21 -2.30 12.38
CA PRO A 72 12.30 -1.80 13.21
C PRO A 72 12.80 -0.44 12.74
#